data_AF-A0A964VNH2-F1
#
_entry.id   AF-A0A964VNH2-F1
#
_cell.length_a   1.000
_cell.length_b   1.000
_cell.length_c   1.000
_cell.angle_alpha   90.00
_cell.angle_beta   90.00
_cell.angle_gamma   90.00
#
_symmetry.space_group_name_H-M   'P 1'
#
loop_
_entity.id
_entity.type
_entity.pdbx_description
1 polymer ?
#
loop_
_entity_poly.entity_id
_entity_poly.type
_entity_poly.pdbx_seq_one_letter_code
_entity_poly.pdbx_strand_id
1 'polypeptide(L)'
;MRLVKKNLLEEHTLDILDDTGKEDEEKINKLVQGIFESEKEILRRRGQGAEAEKYGDTPKPEDVAKYREQLHAKRVAQARDLEEWTDYLGGPDGKAYPTWYKYYVLRSLVSMGKRIRGSEATDTEPAVEPGYTKRSKTTTNPFPELDGGVLGVAFDEIKMSVARRLEAQAQKGKGKTQEEPLTILQELVDKGDFAKLYANLQDQNERIRREREKREGIKGEWRIFRKGDSRALLAALQGKGTDWCIDGREVVEKYLRTNGEFHVYFTEDKSGNPVDPRVAIRLERGAIAEVKGVLDKDQNIEGQFVDIAREKYKEFPGHERFEKTDRDMRRLTVIEEKMKREKDLTISDLRFLYEVDSPIDGFGNKKDPRIKELRDKRNPKEDAPVVLNCSSDQIAWNETQLTKDSKAYLSPLFPGIFEKYPDLEHLYTSFPEGRIERRTLEIGGKTPQEYEAELTKAGFKIAEDEKQILAKIKPSKERHETGTVRLTVRDLGFTSAALYDAICARAKELGLELCPPEVGPELRLVIKEQAMNDWEVIAMEPITGSGGGLVIFTVGMGRLGACGASPDVPWPPDEALTFCVRKP
;
A
#
# COMPACT_ATOMS: atom_id res chain seq x y z
N MET A 1 18.98 -0.20 10.74
CA MET A 1 17.86 -0.88 10.05
C MET A 1 18.07 -0.98 8.54
N ARG A 2 18.51 0.08 7.83
CA ARG A 2 18.79 0.00 6.38
C ARG A 2 19.70 -1.17 5.95
N LEU A 3 20.81 -1.41 6.66
CA LEU A 3 21.71 -2.54 6.38
C LEU A 3 21.03 -3.91 6.64
N VAL A 4 20.24 -4.02 7.71
CA VAL A 4 19.47 -5.23 8.03
C VAL A 4 18.44 -5.51 6.93
N LYS A 5 17.72 -4.48 6.48
CA LYS A 5 16.76 -4.57 5.36
C LYS A 5 17.44 -5.11 4.10
N LYS A 6 18.57 -4.51 3.70
CA LYS A 6 19.34 -4.96 2.53
C LYS A 6 19.73 -6.44 2.64
N ASN A 7 20.36 -6.85 3.74
CA ASN A 7 20.81 -8.22 3.93
C ASN A 7 19.65 -9.22 3.95
N LEU A 8 18.53 -8.89 4.60
CA LEU A 8 17.35 -9.76 4.64
C LEU A 8 16.76 -9.99 3.24
N LEU A 9 16.70 -8.93 2.42
CA LEU A 9 16.21 -9.03 1.04
C LEU A 9 17.13 -9.89 0.17
N GLU A 10 18.44 -9.71 0.30
CA GLU A 10 19.44 -10.49 -0.44
C GLU A 10 19.45 -11.97 -0.03
N GLU A 11 19.34 -12.26 1.27
CA GLU A 11 19.50 -13.63 1.79
C GLU A 11 18.22 -14.48 1.76
N HIS A 12 17.03 -13.87 1.81
CA HIS A 12 15.79 -14.59 2.08
C HIS A 12 14.69 -14.48 1.01
N THR A 13 14.89 -13.65 -0.02
CA THR A 13 14.05 -13.67 -1.22
C THR A 13 14.47 -14.78 -2.18
N LEU A 14 13.59 -15.15 -3.12
CA LEU A 14 13.88 -16.19 -4.12
C LEU A 14 15.17 -15.88 -4.88
N ASP A 15 16.14 -16.79 -4.81
CA ASP A 15 17.41 -16.68 -5.53
C ASP A 15 17.25 -17.12 -6.99
N ILE A 16 17.03 -16.15 -7.88
CA ILE A 16 16.85 -16.34 -9.33
C ILE A 16 17.90 -15.58 -10.14
N LEU A 17 18.84 -14.92 -9.47
CA LEU A 17 19.86 -14.09 -10.09
C LEU A 17 21.25 -14.67 -9.81
N ASP A 18 22.19 -14.40 -10.71
CA ASP A 18 23.61 -14.65 -10.53
C ASP A 18 24.29 -13.50 -9.75
N ASP A 19 25.58 -13.64 -9.48
CA ASP A 19 26.38 -12.64 -8.76
C ASP A 19 26.52 -11.31 -9.53
N THR A 20 26.15 -11.28 -10.81
CA THR A 20 26.13 -10.08 -11.67
C THR A 20 24.75 -9.42 -11.72
N GLY A 21 23.75 -10.00 -11.05
CA GLY A 21 22.37 -9.51 -11.04
C GLY A 21 21.56 -9.91 -12.28
N LYS A 22 22.07 -10.81 -13.13
CA LYS A 22 21.34 -11.36 -14.28
C LYS A 22 20.61 -12.63 -13.89
N GLU A 23 19.60 -13.02 -14.66
CA GLU A 23 18.88 -14.27 -14.44
C GLU A 23 19.81 -15.50 -14.49
N ASP A 24 19.74 -16.32 -13.46
CA ASP A 24 20.42 -17.60 -13.40
C ASP A 24 19.47 -18.70 -13.89
N GLU A 25 19.69 -19.13 -15.12
CA GLU A 25 18.89 -20.15 -15.80
C GLU A 25 18.82 -21.48 -15.04
N GLU A 26 19.91 -21.89 -14.38
CA GLU A 26 19.93 -23.15 -13.62
C GLU A 26 19.03 -23.04 -12.39
N LYS A 27 19.15 -21.94 -11.65
CA LYS A 27 18.31 -21.67 -10.47
C LYS A 27 16.83 -21.55 -10.85
N ILE A 28 16.53 -20.82 -11.93
CA ILE A 28 15.16 -20.64 -12.43
C ILE A 28 14.56 -21.99 -12.83
N ASN A 29 15.24 -22.77 -13.66
CA ASN A 29 14.70 -24.05 -14.15
C ASN A 29 14.43 -25.04 -13.00
N LYS A 30 15.27 -25.04 -11.97
CA LYS A 30 15.06 -25.84 -10.76
C LYS A 30 13.81 -25.42 -9.98
N LEU A 31 13.56 -24.12 -9.84
CA LEU A 31 12.37 -23.60 -9.17
C LEU A 31 11.09 -23.82 -10.00
N VAL A 32 11.19 -23.67 -11.32
CA VAL A 32 10.12 -23.96 -12.28
C VAL A 32 9.68 -25.42 -12.16
N GLN A 33 10.63 -26.36 -12.12
CA GLN A 33 10.33 -27.77 -11.92
C GLN A 33 9.60 -28.02 -10.59
N GLY A 34 10.05 -27.37 -9.51
CA GLY A 34 9.40 -27.48 -8.20
C GLY A 34 7.95 -26.94 -8.18
N ILE A 35 7.67 -25.84 -8.89
CA ILE A 35 6.31 -25.31 -9.03
C ILE A 35 5.45 -26.29 -9.84
N PHE A 36 5.96 -26.76 -10.98
CA PHE A 36 5.27 -27.72 -11.84
C PHE A 36 4.87 -28.99 -11.08
N GLU A 37 5.78 -29.57 -10.30
CA GLU A 37 5.50 -30.75 -9.47
C GLU A 37 4.48 -30.45 -8.37
N SER A 38 4.57 -29.27 -7.73
CA SER A 38 3.61 -28.86 -6.71
C SER A 38 2.20 -28.67 -7.29
N GLU A 39 2.03 -28.12 -8.49
CA GLU A 39 0.72 -28.00 -9.13
C GLU A 39 0.11 -29.37 -9.45
N LYS A 40 0.92 -30.30 -9.98
CA LYS A 40 0.52 -31.69 -10.27
C LYS A 40 0.04 -32.41 -8.99
N GLU A 41 0.74 -32.21 -7.88
CA GLU A 41 0.36 -32.78 -6.59
C GLU A 41 -0.93 -32.17 -6.02
N ILE A 42 -1.15 -30.87 -6.20
CA ILE A 42 -2.40 -30.20 -5.79
C ILE A 42 -3.59 -30.78 -6.56
N LEU A 43 -3.45 -31.02 -7.88
CA LEU A 43 -4.50 -31.63 -8.70
C LEU A 43 -4.83 -33.05 -8.21
N ARG A 44 -3.82 -33.86 -7.92
CA ARG A 44 -4.01 -35.21 -7.36
C ARG A 44 -4.79 -35.18 -6.03
N ARG A 45 -4.40 -34.30 -5.10
CA ARG A 45 -5.07 -34.16 -3.81
C ARG A 45 -6.52 -33.70 -3.93
N ARG A 46 -6.86 -32.98 -5.00
CA ARG A 46 -8.23 -32.55 -5.31
C ARG A 46 -9.07 -33.62 -6.03
N GLY A 47 -8.55 -34.83 -6.21
CA GLY A 47 -9.22 -35.88 -6.99
C GLY A 47 -9.19 -35.65 -8.50
N GLN A 48 -8.43 -34.66 -8.98
CA GLN A 48 -8.29 -34.27 -10.39
C GLN A 48 -7.10 -35.00 -11.03
N GLY A 49 -7.05 -36.34 -10.85
CA GLY A 49 -5.94 -37.17 -11.32
C GLY A 49 -5.78 -37.18 -12.84
N ALA A 50 -6.90 -37.16 -13.57
CA ALA A 50 -6.90 -37.12 -15.03
C ALA A 50 -6.36 -35.78 -15.58
N GLU A 51 -6.61 -34.65 -14.91
CA GLU A 51 -5.97 -33.38 -15.24
C GLU A 51 -4.47 -33.39 -14.92
N ALA A 52 -4.06 -34.02 -13.82
CA ALA A 52 -2.65 -34.13 -13.44
C ALA A 52 -1.82 -34.95 -14.45
N GLU A 53 -2.43 -35.93 -15.12
CA GLU A 53 -1.78 -36.70 -16.19
C GLU A 53 -1.51 -35.86 -17.45
N LYS A 54 -2.36 -34.87 -17.75
CA LYS A 54 -2.18 -33.98 -18.91
C LYS A 54 -0.95 -33.08 -18.81
N TYR A 55 -0.41 -32.87 -17.60
CA TYR A 55 0.80 -32.08 -17.38
C TYR A 55 2.06 -32.79 -17.90
N GLY A 56 2.05 -34.13 -18.05
CA GLY A 56 3.27 -34.88 -18.41
C GLY A 56 4.33 -34.88 -17.31
N ASP A 57 5.57 -35.21 -17.67
CA ASP A 57 6.69 -35.36 -16.72
C ASP A 57 7.60 -34.11 -16.63
N THR A 58 7.59 -33.26 -17.65
CA THR A 58 8.35 -32.02 -17.71
C THR A 58 7.47 -30.85 -18.14
N PRO A 59 7.74 -29.62 -17.65
CA PRO A 59 7.00 -28.43 -18.04
C PRO A 59 7.23 -28.13 -19.53
N LYS A 60 6.16 -27.76 -20.24
CA LYS A 60 6.25 -27.33 -21.64
C LYS A 60 6.89 -25.93 -21.72
N PRO A 61 7.38 -25.48 -22.90
CA PRO A 61 7.95 -24.13 -23.04
C PRO A 61 7.01 -23.00 -22.57
N GLU A 62 5.72 -23.13 -22.85
CA GLU A 62 4.67 -22.21 -22.38
C GLU A 62 4.51 -22.22 -20.85
N ASP A 63 4.63 -23.39 -20.22
CA ASP A 63 4.62 -23.53 -18.76
C ASP A 63 5.88 -22.91 -18.15
N VAL A 64 7.06 -23.09 -18.76
CA VAL A 64 8.31 -22.51 -18.29
C VAL A 64 8.25 -20.99 -18.30
N ALA A 65 7.76 -20.37 -19.38
CA ALA A 65 7.59 -18.92 -19.47
C ALA A 65 6.62 -18.40 -18.39
N LYS A 66 5.46 -19.06 -18.25
CA LYS A 66 4.46 -18.77 -17.21
C LYS A 66 5.05 -18.87 -15.80
N TYR A 67 5.77 -19.95 -15.48
CA TYR A 67 6.34 -20.16 -14.16
C TYR A 67 7.51 -19.21 -13.87
N ARG A 68 8.30 -18.84 -14.89
CA ARG A 68 9.33 -17.81 -14.76
C ARG A 68 8.71 -16.49 -14.35
N GLU A 69 7.69 -16.02 -15.06
CA GLU A 69 6.96 -14.79 -14.70
C GLU A 69 6.40 -14.85 -13.26
N GLN A 70 5.82 -15.99 -12.88
CA GLN A 70 5.36 -16.21 -11.50
C GLN A 70 6.50 -16.12 -10.47
N LEU A 71 7.69 -16.64 -10.78
CA LEU A 71 8.85 -16.56 -9.88
C LEU A 71 9.30 -15.11 -9.67
N HIS A 72 9.31 -14.28 -10.72
CA HIS A 72 9.58 -12.84 -10.58
C HIS A 72 8.52 -12.16 -9.71
N ALA A 73 7.24 -12.38 -9.99
CA ALA A 73 6.15 -11.83 -9.19
C ALA A 73 6.23 -12.26 -7.72
N LYS A 74 6.57 -13.53 -7.47
CA LYS A 74 6.75 -14.08 -6.11
C LYS A 74 7.99 -13.52 -5.42
N ARG A 75 9.09 -13.31 -6.12
CA ARG A 75 10.30 -12.64 -5.57
C ARG A 75 9.97 -11.21 -5.17
N VAL A 76 9.26 -10.47 -6.03
CA VAL A 76 8.79 -9.11 -5.74
C VAL A 76 7.87 -9.08 -4.53
N ALA A 77 6.91 -10.01 -4.44
CA ALA A 77 6.03 -10.12 -3.27
C ALA A 77 6.82 -10.42 -1.98
N GLN A 78 7.75 -11.37 -2.02
CA GLN A 78 8.62 -11.68 -0.88
C GLN A 78 9.46 -10.49 -0.44
N ALA A 79 10.02 -9.75 -1.39
CA ALA A 79 10.74 -8.52 -1.11
C ALA A 79 9.82 -7.52 -0.40
N ARG A 80 8.71 -7.15 -1.04
CA ARG A 80 7.71 -6.21 -0.51
C ARG A 80 7.27 -6.55 0.92
N ASP A 81 6.96 -7.82 1.19
CA ASP A 81 6.50 -8.23 2.52
C ASP A 81 7.63 -8.06 3.56
N LEU A 82 8.88 -8.44 3.25
CA LEU A 82 10.03 -8.18 4.14
C LEU A 82 10.28 -6.68 4.33
N GLU A 83 10.10 -5.88 3.28
CA GLU A 83 10.21 -4.43 3.37
C GLU A 83 9.16 -3.86 4.32
N GLU A 84 7.91 -4.27 4.21
CA GLU A 84 6.83 -3.86 5.11
C GLU A 84 7.17 -4.16 6.58
N TRP A 85 7.64 -5.38 6.87
CA TRP A 85 8.09 -5.73 8.23
C TRP A 85 9.28 -4.90 8.71
N THR A 86 10.30 -4.73 7.89
CA THR A 86 11.53 -4.00 8.27
C THR A 86 11.30 -2.50 8.40
N ASP A 87 10.44 -1.93 7.56
CA ASP A 87 10.05 -0.52 7.60
C ASP A 87 9.16 -0.25 8.80
N TYR A 88 8.22 -1.14 9.14
CA TYR A 88 7.43 -1.02 10.37
C TYR A 88 8.30 -1.09 11.63
N LEU A 89 9.15 -2.12 11.75
CA LEU A 89 10.05 -2.31 12.90
C LEU A 89 11.13 -1.23 13.00
N GLY A 90 11.55 -0.67 11.87
CA GLY A 90 12.50 0.45 11.77
C GLY A 90 11.87 1.83 11.93
N GLY A 91 10.58 1.95 11.67
CA GLY A 91 9.81 3.18 11.59
C GLY A 91 9.33 3.70 12.96
N PRO A 92 8.52 4.78 12.96
CA PRO A 92 8.01 5.41 14.17
C PRO A 92 7.24 4.47 15.10
N ASP A 93 6.45 3.54 14.55
CA ASP A 93 5.67 2.55 15.28
C ASP A 93 6.57 1.50 15.93
N GLY A 94 7.54 0.99 15.17
CA GLY A 94 8.53 0.05 15.68
C GLY A 94 9.45 0.62 16.77
N LYS A 95 9.56 1.95 16.95
CA LYS A 95 10.38 2.55 18.01
C LYS A 95 9.93 2.18 19.42
N ALA A 96 8.67 1.77 19.61
CA ALA A 96 8.22 1.27 20.91
C ALA A 96 9.00 0.01 21.30
N TYR A 97 9.22 -0.91 20.36
CA TYR A 97 9.82 -2.20 20.65
C TYR A 97 11.31 -2.15 20.96
N PRO A 98 11.79 -2.93 21.96
CA PRO A 98 13.21 -3.08 22.24
C PRO A 98 13.92 -3.91 21.16
N THR A 99 15.23 -3.70 20.99
CA THR A 99 16.04 -4.36 19.95
C THR A 99 15.96 -5.88 19.98
N TRP A 100 15.95 -6.50 21.17
CA TRP A 100 15.86 -7.95 21.30
C TRP A 100 14.56 -8.50 20.69
N TYR A 101 13.44 -7.78 20.83
CA TYR A 101 12.16 -8.23 20.31
C TYR A 101 12.12 -8.11 18.79
N LYS A 102 12.64 -7.00 18.25
CA LYS A 102 12.80 -6.83 16.78
C LYS A 102 13.65 -7.95 16.19
N TYR A 103 14.76 -8.29 16.85
CA TYR A 103 15.62 -9.39 16.43
C TYR A 103 14.87 -10.73 16.47
N TYR A 104 14.13 -11.01 17.55
CA TYR A 104 13.35 -12.24 17.68
C TYR A 104 12.28 -12.39 16.60
N VAL A 105 11.55 -11.33 16.32
CA VAL A 105 10.52 -11.28 15.27
C VAL A 105 11.16 -11.53 13.90
N LEU A 106 12.22 -10.81 13.54
CA LEU A 106 12.90 -10.99 12.25
C LEU A 106 13.49 -12.40 12.10
N ARG A 107 14.13 -12.94 13.14
CA ARG A 107 14.66 -14.32 13.15
C ARG A 107 13.56 -15.36 12.93
N SER A 108 12.37 -15.12 13.49
CA SER A 108 11.22 -16.01 13.32
C SER A 108 10.63 -15.87 11.91
N LEU A 109 10.42 -14.63 11.46
CA LEU A 109 9.82 -14.28 10.16
C LEU A 109 10.52 -14.98 8.99
N VAL A 110 11.86 -14.97 8.97
CA VAL A 110 12.63 -15.57 7.87
C VAL A 110 12.46 -17.10 7.76
N SER A 111 11.96 -17.73 8.82
CA SER A 111 11.65 -19.16 8.86
C SER A 111 10.16 -19.50 8.60
N MET A 112 9.27 -18.50 8.61
CA MET A 112 7.81 -18.68 8.53
C MET A 112 7.33 -18.73 7.08
N GLY A 113 6.85 -19.89 6.65
CA GLY A 113 6.33 -20.15 5.32
C GLY A 113 4.84 -19.87 5.18
N LYS A 114 4.12 -20.79 4.53
CA LYS A 114 2.68 -20.63 4.32
C LYS A 114 1.94 -20.64 5.65
N ARG A 115 1.03 -19.68 5.84
CA ARG A 115 0.13 -19.66 7.01
C ARG A 115 -0.77 -20.89 7.02
N ILE A 116 -0.87 -21.50 8.20
CA ILE A 116 -1.79 -22.58 8.54
C ILE A 116 -2.85 -21.96 9.45
N ARG A 117 -4.10 -21.91 8.98
CA ARG A 117 -5.24 -21.45 9.79
C ARG A 117 -5.72 -22.61 10.65
N GLY A 118 -6.07 -22.31 11.90
CA GLY A 118 -6.64 -23.30 12.78
C GLY A 118 -8.05 -23.68 12.37
N SER A 119 -8.39 -24.95 12.56
CA SER A 119 -9.72 -25.49 12.37
C SER A 119 -10.10 -26.38 13.55
N GLU A 120 -11.40 -26.42 13.84
CA GLU A 120 -11.94 -27.38 14.80
C GLU A 120 -12.01 -28.77 14.16
N ALA A 121 -12.03 -29.82 14.99
CA ALA A 121 -12.19 -31.17 14.51
C ALA A 121 -13.59 -31.34 13.90
N THR A 122 -13.65 -32.03 12.77
CA THR A 122 -14.90 -32.49 12.15
C THR A 122 -14.93 -34.02 12.21
N ASP A 123 -16.05 -34.62 11.87
CA ASP A 123 -16.18 -36.09 11.80
C ASP A 123 -15.16 -36.73 10.83
N THR A 124 -14.65 -35.96 9.86
CA THR A 124 -13.74 -36.43 8.81
C THR A 124 -12.31 -35.92 8.93
N GLU A 125 -12.05 -34.87 9.71
CA GLU A 125 -10.73 -34.23 9.80
C GLU A 125 -10.38 -33.81 11.24
N PRO A 126 -9.14 -34.06 11.72
CA PRO A 126 -8.72 -33.63 13.04
C PRO A 126 -8.58 -32.10 13.11
N ALA A 127 -8.61 -31.56 14.34
CA ALA A 127 -8.32 -30.16 14.57
C ALA A 127 -6.91 -29.80 14.07
N VAL A 128 -6.79 -28.63 13.44
CA VAL A 128 -5.52 -28.09 12.97
C VAL A 128 -5.14 -26.92 13.87
N GLU A 129 -3.92 -26.93 14.41
CA GLU A 129 -3.39 -25.79 15.16
C GLU A 129 -2.98 -24.65 14.21
N PRO A 130 -3.27 -23.38 14.56
CA PRO A 130 -2.75 -22.23 13.83
C PRO A 130 -1.22 -22.21 13.85
N GLY A 131 -0.60 -21.88 12.72
CA GLY A 131 0.85 -21.81 12.62
C GLY A 131 1.35 -21.45 11.23
N TYR A 132 2.58 -21.82 10.96
CA TYR A 132 3.24 -21.58 9.68
C TYR A 132 4.03 -22.83 9.28
N THR A 133 4.05 -23.14 7.98
CA THR A 133 5.03 -24.11 7.46
C THR A 133 6.44 -23.54 7.63
N LYS A 134 7.47 -24.38 7.52
CA LYS A 134 8.86 -23.88 7.49
C LYS A 134 9.21 -23.39 6.08
N ARG A 135 10.06 -22.37 5.98
CA ARG A 135 10.68 -21.95 4.72
C ARG A 135 11.97 -22.71 4.44
N SER A 136 12.28 -22.81 3.16
CA SER A 136 13.55 -23.22 2.56
C SER A 136 13.96 -22.19 1.51
N LYS A 137 15.17 -22.31 0.95
CA LYS A 137 15.62 -21.46 -0.17
C LYS A 137 14.73 -21.57 -1.42
N THR A 138 13.96 -22.65 -1.55
CA THR A 138 13.04 -22.90 -2.67
C THR A 138 11.59 -22.50 -2.35
N THR A 139 11.32 -21.94 -1.18
CA THR A 139 9.95 -21.55 -0.81
C THR A 139 9.52 -20.36 -1.64
N THR A 140 8.51 -20.57 -2.47
CA THR A 140 7.99 -19.55 -3.39
C THR A 140 6.81 -18.77 -2.83
N ASN A 141 6.33 -19.12 -1.63
CA ASN A 141 5.26 -18.39 -0.96
C ASN A 141 5.78 -17.03 -0.44
N PRO A 142 4.96 -15.98 -0.48
CA PRO A 142 5.26 -14.70 0.16
C PRO A 142 5.47 -14.85 1.67
N PHE A 143 6.01 -13.82 2.32
CA PHE A 143 6.17 -13.84 3.77
C PHE A 143 4.81 -13.62 4.45
N PRO A 144 4.67 -13.98 5.73
CA PRO A 144 3.50 -13.63 6.52
C PRO A 144 3.23 -12.13 6.45
N GLU A 145 1.96 -11.77 6.26
CA GLU A 145 1.55 -10.38 6.32
C GLU A 145 1.72 -9.79 7.73
N LEU A 146 2.13 -8.52 7.80
CA LEU A 146 2.28 -7.78 9.04
C LEU A 146 0.91 -7.42 9.63
N ASP A 147 0.72 -7.74 10.91
CA ASP A 147 -0.37 -7.27 11.75
C ASP A 147 0.26 -6.59 12.98
N GLY A 148 0.33 -5.26 12.93
CA GLY A 148 0.99 -4.45 13.95
C GLY A 148 0.30 -4.54 15.32
N GLY A 149 -1.01 -4.76 15.36
CA GLY A 149 -1.79 -4.95 16.59
C GLY A 149 -1.46 -6.29 17.25
N VAL A 150 -1.49 -7.38 16.46
CA VAL A 150 -1.10 -8.71 16.93
C VAL A 150 0.35 -8.71 17.40
N LEU A 151 1.24 -8.00 16.71
CA LEU A 151 2.65 -7.90 17.12
C LEU A 151 2.78 -7.25 18.51
N GLY A 152 2.03 -6.17 18.77
CA GLY A 152 2.01 -5.52 20.07
C GLY A 152 1.52 -6.45 21.19
N VAL A 153 0.45 -7.21 20.93
CA VAL A 153 -0.08 -8.19 21.89
C VAL A 153 0.90 -9.34 22.12
N ALA A 154 1.53 -9.86 21.06
CA ALA A 154 2.54 -10.91 21.17
C ALA A 154 3.73 -10.46 22.04
N PHE A 155 4.17 -9.22 21.89
CA PHE A 155 5.22 -8.64 22.73
C PHE A 155 4.82 -8.61 24.21
N ASP A 156 3.61 -8.14 24.51
CA ASP A 156 3.10 -8.07 25.89
C ASP A 156 2.94 -9.48 26.49
N GLU A 157 2.44 -10.46 25.74
CA GLU A 157 2.33 -11.86 26.18
C GLU A 157 3.70 -12.48 26.51
N ILE A 158 4.71 -12.23 25.67
CA ILE A 158 6.08 -12.69 25.93
C ILE A 158 6.61 -12.05 27.22
N LYS A 159 6.48 -10.73 27.40
CA LYS A 159 6.93 -10.06 28.64
C LYS A 159 6.20 -10.60 29.88
N MET A 160 4.89 -10.81 29.79
CA MET A 160 4.10 -11.37 30.89
C MET A 160 4.47 -12.82 31.19
N SER A 161 4.82 -13.62 30.19
CA SER A 161 5.29 -15.00 30.40
C SER A 161 6.60 -15.04 31.19
N VAL A 162 7.53 -14.12 30.89
CA VAL A 162 8.79 -13.95 31.63
C VAL A 162 8.50 -13.50 33.07
N ALA A 163 7.65 -12.47 33.24
CA ALA A 163 7.29 -11.97 34.57
C ALA A 163 6.67 -13.07 35.45
N ARG A 164 5.70 -13.82 34.92
CA ARG A 164 5.07 -14.96 35.63
C ARG A 164 6.08 -16.04 36.03
N ARG A 165 7.05 -16.36 35.16
CA ARG A 165 8.13 -17.31 35.48
C ARG A 165 8.99 -16.81 36.63
N LEU A 166 9.37 -15.53 36.61
CA LEU A 166 10.16 -14.91 37.67
C LEU A 166 9.40 -14.86 39.00
N GLU A 167 8.11 -14.53 38.98
CA GLU A 167 7.24 -14.56 40.16
C GLU A 167 7.09 -15.98 40.73
N ALA A 168 6.89 -16.98 39.88
CA ALA A 168 6.81 -18.37 40.28
C ALA A 168 8.15 -18.89 40.86
N GLN A 169 9.28 -18.36 40.40
CA GLN A 169 10.59 -18.63 41.00
C GLN A 169 10.73 -17.98 42.37
N ALA A 170 10.31 -16.71 42.51
CA ALA A 170 10.33 -15.99 43.78
C ALA A 170 9.47 -16.65 44.88
N GLN A 171 8.35 -17.28 44.49
CA GLN A 171 7.48 -18.02 45.40
C GLN A 171 8.05 -19.38 45.85
N LYS A 172 9.04 -19.96 45.15
CA LYS A 172 9.62 -21.29 45.44
C LYS A 172 10.72 -21.31 46.52
N GLY A 173 10.96 -20.19 47.22
CA GLY A 173 11.84 -20.11 48.39
C GLY A 173 13.34 -19.92 48.08
N LYS A 174 14.05 -19.24 49.00
CA LYS A 174 15.48 -18.92 48.87
C LYS A 174 16.34 -20.20 48.92
N GLY A 175 17.12 -20.44 47.87
CA GLY A 175 18.08 -21.56 47.81
C GLY A 175 18.24 -22.24 46.44
N LYS A 176 17.44 -21.86 45.42
CA LYS A 176 17.64 -22.29 44.03
C LYS A 176 18.20 -21.14 43.18
N THR A 177 19.03 -21.48 42.19
CA THR A 177 19.54 -20.52 41.19
C THR A 177 18.35 -19.85 40.51
N GLN A 178 18.24 -18.53 40.68
CA GLN A 178 17.22 -17.74 40.02
C GLN A 178 17.61 -17.62 38.55
N GLU A 179 16.70 -17.95 37.63
CA GLU A 179 17.00 -17.77 36.21
C GLU A 179 16.98 -16.27 35.90
N GLU A 180 17.98 -15.81 35.16
CA GLU A 180 17.97 -14.42 34.73
C GLU A 180 16.88 -14.20 33.66
N PRO A 181 16.23 -13.02 33.62
CA PRO A 181 15.23 -12.71 32.60
C PRO A 181 15.73 -12.93 31.17
N LEU A 182 17.01 -12.68 30.91
CA LEU A 182 17.68 -12.93 29.63
C LEU A 182 17.72 -14.41 29.27
N THR A 183 17.98 -15.30 30.25
CA THR A 183 17.97 -16.76 30.04
C THR A 183 16.57 -17.27 29.72
N ILE A 184 15.55 -16.77 30.44
CA ILE A 184 14.14 -17.11 30.17
C ILE A 184 13.73 -16.64 28.77
N LEU A 185 14.09 -15.41 28.40
CA LEU A 185 13.85 -14.88 27.06
C LEU A 185 14.58 -15.71 26.00
N GLN A 186 15.84 -16.09 26.23
CA GLN A 186 16.62 -16.92 25.32
C GLN A 186 15.96 -18.29 25.11
N GLU A 187 15.45 -18.93 26.16
CA GLU A 187 14.69 -20.18 26.02
C GLU A 187 13.41 -20.02 25.20
N LEU A 188 12.63 -18.96 25.44
CA LEU A 188 11.41 -18.66 24.67
C LEU A 188 11.75 -18.40 23.20
N VAL A 189 12.87 -17.72 22.96
CA VAL A 189 13.41 -17.46 21.63
C VAL A 189 13.83 -18.76 20.95
N ASP A 190 14.56 -19.62 21.63
CA ASP A 190 15.12 -20.85 21.07
C ASP A 190 14.08 -21.97 20.88
N LYS A 191 12.97 -21.94 21.63
CA LYS A 191 11.81 -22.81 21.38
C LYS A 191 11.00 -22.42 20.14
N GLY A 192 11.26 -21.25 19.54
CA GLY A 192 10.66 -20.85 18.26
C GLY A 192 9.15 -20.64 18.29
N ASP A 193 8.61 -20.18 19.43
CA ASP A 193 7.16 -20.13 19.68
C ASP A 193 6.47 -18.85 19.14
N PHE A 194 7.24 -17.89 18.60
CA PHE A 194 6.65 -16.68 18.01
C PHE A 194 5.69 -17.00 16.88
N ALA A 195 6.07 -17.88 15.95
CA ALA A 195 5.26 -18.19 14.78
C ALA A 195 3.89 -18.77 15.18
N LYS A 196 3.86 -19.63 16.20
CA LYS A 196 2.62 -20.20 16.74
C LYS A 196 1.82 -19.16 17.51
N LEU A 197 2.44 -18.44 18.43
CA LEU A 197 1.78 -17.37 19.19
C LEU A 197 1.13 -16.35 18.25
N TYR A 198 1.90 -15.87 17.28
CA TYR A 198 1.46 -14.90 16.28
C TYR A 198 0.29 -15.44 15.45
N ALA A 199 0.37 -16.69 14.95
CA ALA A 199 -0.73 -17.31 14.21
C ALA A 199 -2.00 -17.45 15.05
N ASN A 200 -1.88 -17.86 16.31
CA ASN A 200 -3.02 -18.00 17.21
C ASN A 200 -3.70 -16.65 17.48
N LEU A 201 -2.93 -15.60 17.75
CA LEU A 201 -3.46 -14.27 17.96
C LEU A 201 -4.11 -13.69 16.69
N GLN A 202 -3.55 -13.95 15.50
CA GLN A 202 -4.18 -13.58 14.24
C GLN A 202 -5.53 -14.30 14.04
N ASP A 203 -5.59 -15.61 14.31
CA ASP A 203 -6.84 -16.37 14.20
C ASP A 203 -7.89 -15.89 15.23
N GLN A 204 -7.47 -15.51 16.43
CA GLN A 204 -8.35 -14.88 17.42
C GLN A 204 -8.91 -13.55 16.90
N ASN A 205 -8.05 -12.67 16.38
CA ASN A 205 -8.49 -11.39 15.80
C ASN A 205 -9.44 -11.60 14.61
N GLU A 206 -9.16 -12.55 13.71
CA GLU A 206 -10.05 -12.88 12.60
C GLU A 206 -11.43 -13.36 13.09
N ARG A 207 -11.49 -14.18 14.16
CA ARG A 207 -12.76 -14.60 14.76
C ARG A 207 -13.54 -13.41 15.31
N ILE A 208 -12.87 -12.51 16.04
CA ILE A 208 -13.49 -11.29 16.58
C ILE A 208 -14.07 -10.42 15.47
N ARG A 209 -13.33 -10.22 14.38
CA ARG A 209 -13.80 -9.43 13.22
C ARG A 209 -15.03 -10.07 12.57
N ARG A 210 -15.00 -11.38 12.31
CA ARG A 210 -16.17 -12.11 11.75
C ARG A 210 -17.39 -12.06 12.67
N GLU A 211 -17.19 -12.07 13.99
CA GLU A 211 -18.28 -11.92 14.94
C GLU A 211 -18.82 -10.49 14.96
N ARG A 212 -17.97 -9.47 14.83
CA ARG A 212 -18.37 -8.06 14.70
C ARG A 212 -19.19 -7.83 13.44
N GLU A 213 -18.77 -8.37 12.30
CA GLU A 213 -19.47 -8.24 11.01
C GLU A 213 -20.91 -8.79 11.05
N LYS A 214 -21.18 -9.78 11.92
CA LYS A 214 -22.51 -10.36 12.12
C LYS A 214 -23.42 -9.52 13.04
N ARG A 215 -22.89 -8.51 13.73
CA ARG A 215 -23.67 -7.68 14.65
C ARG A 215 -24.36 -6.56 13.88
N GLU A 216 -25.65 -6.45 14.09
CA GLU A 216 -26.45 -5.33 13.61
C GLU A 216 -26.52 -4.25 14.70
N GLY A 217 -26.36 -2.98 14.31
CA GLY A 217 -26.51 -1.84 15.21
C GLY A 217 -25.26 -0.97 15.32
N ILE A 218 -25.50 0.35 15.37
CA ILE A 218 -24.47 1.39 15.47
C ILE A 218 -24.51 2.14 16.81
N LYS A 219 -25.44 1.77 17.70
CA LYS A 219 -25.61 2.43 19.01
C LYS A 219 -24.40 2.19 19.90
N GLY A 220 -23.96 3.25 20.57
CA GLY A 220 -22.71 3.24 21.31
C GLY A 220 -22.42 4.58 21.98
N GLU A 221 -21.23 4.69 22.55
CA GLU A 221 -20.77 5.89 23.25
C GLU A 221 -19.31 6.22 22.91
N TRP A 222 -18.98 7.52 22.96
CA TRP A 222 -17.60 7.98 22.92
C TRP A 222 -16.97 7.89 24.31
N ARG A 223 -15.77 7.30 24.38
CA ARG A 223 -14.89 7.40 25.56
C ARG A 223 -13.63 8.14 25.20
N ILE A 224 -13.10 8.87 26.18
CA ILE A 224 -11.95 9.75 26.01
C ILE A 224 -10.83 9.26 26.89
N PHE A 225 -9.64 9.12 26.31
CA PHE A 225 -8.43 8.67 27.00
C PHE A 225 -7.34 9.73 26.84
N ARG A 226 -6.79 10.17 27.97
CA ARG A 226 -5.78 11.22 28.07
C ARG A 226 -4.52 10.72 28.76
N LYS A 227 -3.57 11.63 28.96
CA LYS A 227 -2.38 11.38 29.77
C LYS A 227 -2.77 10.81 31.14
N GLY A 228 -2.37 9.57 31.41
CA GLY A 228 -2.70 8.83 32.63
C GLY A 228 -3.60 7.62 32.39
N ASP A 229 -4.35 7.60 31.29
CA ASP A 229 -5.34 6.56 30.98
C ASP A 229 -4.76 5.38 30.19
N SER A 230 -3.43 5.27 30.09
CA SER A 230 -2.77 4.26 29.25
C SER A 230 -3.23 2.83 29.57
N ARG A 231 -3.42 2.52 30.86
CA ARG A 231 -3.90 1.21 31.29
C ARG A 231 -5.37 0.97 30.89
N ALA A 232 -6.20 2.00 30.97
CA ALA A 232 -7.61 1.91 30.62
C ALA A 232 -7.79 1.78 29.10
N LEU A 233 -7.05 2.57 28.32
CA LEU A 233 -7.06 2.48 26.86
C LEU A 233 -6.57 1.10 26.39
N LEU A 234 -5.45 0.61 26.95
CA LEU A 234 -4.94 -0.72 26.62
C LEU A 234 -5.98 -1.81 26.92
N ALA A 235 -6.60 -1.78 28.10
CA ALA A 235 -7.63 -2.75 28.46
C ALA A 235 -8.88 -2.67 27.56
N ALA A 236 -9.19 -1.50 27.02
CA ALA A 236 -10.32 -1.30 26.13
C ALA A 236 -10.07 -1.84 24.70
N LEU A 237 -8.82 -1.88 24.25
CA LEU A 237 -8.44 -2.28 22.88
C LEU A 237 -7.87 -3.70 22.77
N GLN A 238 -7.22 -4.19 23.82
CA GLN A 238 -6.56 -5.49 23.81
C GLN A 238 -7.56 -6.61 23.48
N GLY A 239 -7.22 -7.43 22.48
CA GLY A 239 -8.07 -8.55 22.05
C GLY A 239 -9.38 -8.09 21.39
N LYS A 240 -9.43 -6.89 20.80
CA LYS A 240 -10.58 -6.41 20.02
C LYS A 240 -10.35 -6.46 18.51
N GLY A 241 -9.17 -6.84 18.04
CA GLY A 241 -8.86 -6.95 16.60
C GLY A 241 -9.14 -5.64 15.84
N THR A 242 -8.62 -4.51 16.34
CA THR A 242 -8.86 -3.18 15.75
C THR A 242 -7.89 -2.82 14.63
N ASP A 243 -6.71 -3.44 14.63
CA ASP A 243 -5.59 -3.15 13.73
C ASP A 243 -5.04 -1.74 13.81
N TRP A 244 -5.39 -0.95 14.84
CA TRP A 244 -4.96 0.43 14.99
C TRP A 244 -3.47 0.61 15.34
N CYS A 245 -2.71 -0.49 15.42
CA CYS A 245 -1.30 -0.53 15.83
C CYS A 245 -1.04 0.09 17.21
N ILE A 246 -2.08 0.24 18.06
CA ILE A 246 -2.01 0.78 19.42
C ILE A 246 -2.46 -0.23 20.48
N ASP A 247 -2.52 -1.51 20.12
CA ASP A 247 -3.01 -2.57 21.02
C ASP A 247 -1.91 -3.07 22.00
N GLY A 248 -0.72 -2.46 21.96
CA GLY A 248 0.43 -2.79 22.82
C GLY A 248 0.76 -1.68 23.83
N ARG A 249 1.12 -2.08 25.06
CA ARG A 249 1.32 -1.15 26.20
C ARG A 249 2.28 0.00 25.91
N GLU A 250 3.46 -0.29 25.38
CA GLU A 250 4.52 0.71 25.16
C GLU A 250 4.10 1.76 24.11
N VAL A 251 3.28 1.35 23.16
CA VAL A 251 2.75 2.22 22.11
C VAL A 251 1.72 3.19 22.70
N VAL A 252 0.75 2.67 23.47
CA VAL A 252 -0.25 3.48 24.17
C VAL A 252 0.38 4.50 25.11
N GLU A 253 1.33 4.07 25.93
CA GLU A 253 2.02 4.94 26.87
C GLU A 253 2.76 6.08 26.17
N LYS A 254 3.39 5.80 25.02
CA LYS A 254 4.09 6.81 24.23
C LYS A 254 3.12 7.82 23.64
N TYR A 255 2.03 7.37 23.02
CA TYR A 255 1.06 8.27 22.38
C TYR A 255 0.39 9.22 23.39
N LEU A 256 -0.02 8.71 24.56
CA LEU A 256 -0.67 9.55 25.57
C LEU A 256 0.31 10.47 26.32
N ARG A 257 1.63 10.23 26.26
CA ARG A 257 2.64 11.04 26.95
C ARG A 257 2.89 12.40 26.28
N THR A 258 2.70 12.51 24.96
CA THR A 258 3.06 13.69 24.16
C THR A 258 1.89 14.66 23.89
N ASN A 259 1.03 14.91 24.89
CA ASN A 259 -0.23 15.65 24.73
C ASN A 259 -1.17 15.01 23.68
N GLY A 260 -1.17 13.68 23.64
CA GLY A 260 -2.12 12.90 22.84
C GLY A 260 -3.42 12.68 23.60
N GLU A 261 -4.53 12.73 22.88
CA GLU A 261 -5.87 12.38 23.37
C GLU A 261 -6.52 11.44 22.35
N PHE A 262 -7.16 10.38 22.83
CA PHE A 262 -7.92 9.46 22.00
C PHE A 262 -9.39 9.55 22.34
N HIS A 263 -10.22 9.77 21.32
CA HIS A 263 -11.65 9.56 21.38
C HIS A 263 -11.95 8.26 20.68
N VAL A 264 -12.53 7.29 21.38
CA VAL A 264 -12.87 5.99 20.81
C VAL A 264 -14.38 5.77 20.96
N TYR A 265 -15.05 5.50 19.85
CA TYR A 265 -16.46 5.14 19.82
C TYR A 265 -16.61 3.63 20.00
N PHE A 266 -17.40 3.24 21.00
CA PHE A 266 -17.67 1.84 21.32
C PHE A 266 -19.13 1.51 21.06
N THR A 267 -19.40 0.52 20.23
CA THR A 267 -20.75 -0.03 20.08
C THR A 267 -21.12 -0.96 21.21
N GLU A 268 -22.42 -1.00 21.50
CA GLU A 268 -23.01 -1.89 22.49
C GLU A 268 -22.88 -3.37 22.09
N ASP A 269 -22.57 -4.23 23.07
CA ASP A 269 -22.73 -5.68 22.93
C ASP A 269 -24.22 -6.08 23.04
N LYS A 270 -24.49 -7.39 22.95
CA LYS A 270 -25.87 -7.93 23.06
C LYS A 270 -26.54 -7.62 24.40
N SER A 271 -25.77 -7.25 25.43
CA SER A 271 -26.27 -6.88 26.76
C SER A 271 -26.43 -5.36 26.92
N GLY A 272 -26.17 -4.57 25.88
CA GLY A 272 -26.24 -3.12 25.90
C GLY A 272 -24.98 -2.42 26.43
N ASN A 273 -23.88 -3.15 26.66
CA ASN A 273 -22.65 -2.55 27.19
C ASN A 273 -21.74 -2.07 26.04
N PRO A 274 -21.32 -0.80 26.01
CA PRO A 274 -20.45 -0.28 24.95
C PRO A 274 -19.01 -0.81 25.10
N VAL A 275 -18.67 -1.91 24.44
CA VAL A 275 -17.38 -2.61 24.66
C VAL A 275 -16.65 -2.99 23.38
N ASP A 276 -17.23 -2.70 22.22
CA ASP A 276 -16.63 -3.02 20.91
C ASP A 276 -16.19 -1.73 20.20
N PRO A 277 -14.87 -1.43 20.15
CA PRO A 277 -14.36 -0.22 19.50
C PRO A 277 -14.60 -0.26 17.99
N ARG A 278 -15.09 0.85 17.43
CA ARG A 278 -15.41 0.98 15.98
C ARG A 278 -14.70 2.12 15.28
N VAL A 279 -14.52 3.25 15.97
CA VAL A 279 -13.86 4.44 15.43
C VAL A 279 -12.93 5.02 16.48
N ALA A 280 -11.73 5.45 16.07
CA ALA A 280 -10.81 6.21 16.90
C ALA A 280 -10.44 7.53 16.22
N ILE A 281 -10.44 8.61 17.00
CA ILE A 281 -9.90 9.92 16.60
C ILE A 281 -8.74 10.21 17.55
N ARG A 282 -7.54 10.36 16.98
CA ARG A 282 -6.34 10.74 17.73
C ARG A 282 -6.13 12.23 17.56
N LEU A 283 -6.05 12.95 18.68
CA LEU A 283 -5.61 14.33 18.72
C LEU A 283 -4.16 14.42 19.11
N GLU A 284 -3.46 15.39 18.54
CA GLU A 284 -2.10 15.75 18.90
C GLU A 284 -2.04 17.26 19.08
N ARG A 285 -1.69 17.70 20.31
CA ARG A 285 -1.71 19.13 20.67
C ARG A 285 -3.06 19.80 20.41
N GLY A 286 -4.15 19.04 20.57
CA GLY A 286 -5.53 19.52 20.42
C GLY A 286 -6.08 19.55 18.99
N ALA A 287 -5.27 19.26 17.97
CA ALA A 287 -5.73 19.15 16.59
C ALA A 287 -5.82 17.67 16.17
N ILE A 288 -6.66 17.36 15.18
CA ILE A 288 -6.77 15.99 14.68
C ILE A 288 -5.46 15.59 14.04
N ALA A 289 -4.93 14.45 14.48
CA ALA A 289 -3.78 13.80 13.88
C ALA A 289 -4.24 12.66 12.95
N GLU A 290 -5.18 11.82 13.40
CA GLU A 290 -5.68 10.65 12.66
C GLU A 290 -7.16 10.37 12.97
N VAL A 291 -7.85 9.76 12.01
CA VAL A 291 -9.20 9.19 12.16
C VAL A 291 -9.15 7.78 11.59
N LYS A 292 -9.52 6.77 12.38
CA LYS A 292 -9.34 5.35 12.04
C LYS A 292 -10.61 4.56 12.34
N GLY A 293 -10.86 3.52 11.54
CA GLY A 293 -11.93 2.57 11.76
C GLY A 293 -11.43 1.12 11.77
N VAL A 294 -12.37 0.19 11.81
CA VAL A 294 -12.10 -1.26 11.95
C VAL A 294 -12.62 -2.08 10.76
N LEU A 295 -12.90 -1.44 9.61
CA LEU A 295 -13.42 -2.11 8.42
C LEU A 295 -12.42 -3.16 7.90
N ASP A 296 -11.15 -2.80 7.87
CA ASP A 296 -10.07 -3.61 7.34
C ASP A 296 -8.75 -3.32 8.08
N LYS A 297 -7.71 -4.08 7.74
CA LYS A 297 -6.34 -3.92 8.26
C LYS A 297 -5.72 -2.56 7.94
N ASP A 298 -6.21 -1.89 6.90
CA ASP A 298 -5.76 -0.56 6.50
C ASP A 298 -6.50 0.52 7.30
N GLN A 299 -7.34 0.16 8.27
CA GLN A 299 -7.99 1.03 9.25
C GLN A 299 -9.06 1.96 8.64
N ASN A 300 -9.70 1.54 7.55
CA ASN A 300 -10.85 2.27 7.01
C ASN A 300 -12.07 2.25 7.96
N ILE A 301 -12.95 3.24 7.82
CA ILE A 301 -14.20 3.33 8.57
C ILE A 301 -15.31 2.60 7.81
N GLU A 302 -16.01 1.72 8.52
CA GLU A 302 -17.21 1.06 7.99
C GLU A 302 -18.28 2.13 7.68
N GLY A 303 -18.94 2.02 6.52
CA GLY A 303 -19.82 3.07 6.00
C GLY A 303 -20.85 3.61 7.00
N GLN A 304 -21.45 2.72 7.80
CA GLN A 304 -22.46 3.08 8.80
C GLN A 304 -21.94 3.92 9.99
N PHE A 305 -20.63 4.05 10.18
CA PHE A 305 -20.01 4.90 11.23
C PHE A 305 -19.39 6.19 10.69
N VAL A 306 -19.45 6.44 9.38
CA VAL A 306 -18.87 7.65 8.78
C VAL A 306 -19.52 8.91 9.37
N ASP A 307 -20.85 8.94 9.48
CA ASP A 307 -21.56 10.09 10.07
C ASP A 307 -21.25 10.24 11.58
N ILE A 308 -21.13 9.14 12.33
CA ILE A 308 -20.73 9.16 13.76
C ILE A 308 -19.32 9.74 13.92
N ALA A 309 -18.36 9.31 13.09
CA ALA A 309 -17.01 9.84 13.08
C ALA A 309 -17.01 11.34 12.77
N ARG A 310 -17.76 11.74 11.74
CA ARG A 310 -17.91 13.12 11.27
C ARG A 310 -18.45 14.07 12.31
N GLU A 311 -19.54 13.69 12.96
CA GLU A 311 -20.12 14.50 14.04
C GLU A 311 -19.09 14.78 15.13
N LYS A 312 -18.26 13.77 15.46
CA LYS A 312 -17.25 13.91 16.49
C LYS A 312 -16.03 14.71 16.05
N TYR A 313 -15.43 14.40 14.90
CA TYR A 313 -14.16 15.02 14.54
C TYR A 313 -14.33 16.51 14.21
N LYS A 314 -15.53 16.94 13.78
CA LYS A 314 -15.83 18.37 13.54
C LYS A 314 -15.71 19.25 14.79
N GLU A 315 -15.68 18.65 15.98
CA GLU A 315 -15.45 19.38 17.23
C GLU A 315 -14.00 19.88 17.37
N PHE A 316 -13.06 19.41 16.52
CA PHE A 316 -11.63 19.63 16.70
C PHE A 316 -10.99 20.39 15.53
N PRO A 317 -9.96 21.22 15.79
CA PRO A 317 -9.14 21.85 14.76
C PRO A 317 -8.53 20.84 13.77
N GLY A 318 -8.49 21.23 12.50
CA GLY A 318 -7.91 20.42 11.42
C GLY A 318 -8.89 19.41 10.82
N HIS A 319 -10.20 19.53 11.08
CA HIS A 319 -11.22 18.67 10.49
C HIS A 319 -11.41 18.89 8.99
N GLU A 320 -11.08 20.09 8.50
CA GLU A 320 -11.30 20.55 7.13
C GLU A 320 -10.58 19.64 6.12
N ARG A 321 -9.42 19.09 6.51
CA ARG A 321 -8.64 18.17 5.66
C ARG A 321 -9.32 16.83 5.40
N PHE A 322 -10.37 16.47 6.16
CA PHE A 322 -11.13 15.23 5.99
C PHE A 322 -12.46 15.44 5.26
N GLU A 323 -12.79 16.66 4.82
CA GLU A 323 -14.09 16.94 4.18
C GLU A 323 -14.29 16.20 2.86
N LYS A 324 -13.22 16.07 2.05
CA LYS A 324 -13.27 15.24 0.83
C LYS A 324 -13.49 13.77 1.19
N THR A 325 -12.67 13.22 2.10
CA THR A 325 -12.79 11.84 2.58
C THR A 325 -14.20 11.53 3.10
N ASP A 326 -14.78 12.41 3.91
CA ASP A 326 -16.15 12.31 4.40
C ASP A 326 -17.17 12.21 3.25
N ARG A 327 -17.12 13.17 2.33
CA ARG A 327 -18.02 13.20 1.17
C ARG A 327 -17.89 11.93 0.33
N ASP A 328 -16.67 11.50 0.07
CA ASP A 328 -16.36 10.33 -0.75
C ASP A 328 -16.86 9.04 -0.07
N MET A 329 -16.60 8.85 1.22
CA MET A 329 -17.04 7.66 1.97
C MET A 329 -18.56 7.59 2.14
N ARG A 330 -19.24 8.72 2.33
CA ARG A 330 -20.71 8.78 2.36
C ARG A 330 -21.29 8.41 0.99
N ARG A 331 -20.71 8.92 -0.09
CA ARG A 331 -21.14 8.60 -1.46
C ARG A 331 -20.91 7.12 -1.80
N LEU A 332 -19.77 6.56 -1.41
CA LEU A 332 -19.47 5.13 -1.57
C LEU A 332 -20.48 4.25 -0.83
N THR A 333 -20.87 4.65 0.39
CA THR A 333 -21.89 3.96 1.19
C THR A 333 -23.27 4.00 0.51
N VAL A 334 -23.67 5.14 -0.05
CA VAL A 334 -24.93 5.25 -0.81
C VAL A 334 -24.93 4.34 -2.04
N ILE A 335 -23.81 4.24 -2.76
CA ILE A 335 -23.68 3.35 -3.92
C ILE A 335 -23.77 1.89 -3.49
N GLU A 336 -23.07 1.51 -2.43
CA GLU A 336 -23.14 0.18 -1.84
C GLU A 336 -24.59 -0.21 -1.49
N GLU A 337 -25.34 0.68 -0.85
CA GLU A 337 -26.75 0.46 -0.51
C GLU A 337 -27.67 0.35 -1.73
N LYS A 338 -27.44 1.16 -2.77
CA LYS A 338 -28.17 1.05 -4.05
C LYS A 338 -27.96 -0.33 -4.66
N MET A 339 -26.70 -0.78 -4.74
CA MET A 339 -26.37 -2.10 -5.30
C MET A 339 -26.92 -3.26 -4.46
N LYS A 340 -26.86 -3.17 -3.12
CA LYS A 340 -27.47 -4.17 -2.21
C LYS A 340 -28.98 -4.31 -2.41
N ARG A 341 -29.65 -3.24 -2.84
CA ARG A 341 -31.10 -3.20 -3.11
C ARG A 341 -31.43 -3.40 -4.60
N GLU A 342 -30.46 -3.83 -5.41
CA GLU A 342 -30.61 -4.03 -6.86
C GLU A 342 -31.14 -2.79 -7.59
N LYS A 343 -30.80 -1.58 -7.09
CA LYS A 343 -31.13 -0.32 -7.75
C LYS A 343 -30.04 0.08 -8.73
N ASP A 344 -30.45 0.60 -9.88
CA ASP A 344 -29.53 1.11 -10.90
C ASP A 344 -28.69 2.27 -10.37
N LEU A 345 -27.42 2.28 -10.80
CA LEU A 345 -26.50 3.38 -10.55
C LEU A 345 -26.68 4.45 -11.63
N THR A 346 -26.71 5.70 -11.21
CA THR A 346 -26.72 6.84 -12.15
C THR A 346 -25.36 7.00 -12.82
N ILE A 347 -25.29 7.75 -13.91
CA ILE A 347 -24.01 8.10 -14.57
C ILE A 347 -23.05 8.74 -13.55
N SER A 348 -23.56 9.60 -12.66
CA SER A 348 -22.75 10.23 -11.63
C SER A 348 -22.23 9.20 -10.62
N ASP A 349 -23.05 8.23 -10.21
CA ASP A 349 -22.61 7.14 -9.33
C ASP A 349 -21.49 6.32 -9.99
N LEU A 350 -21.66 5.95 -11.27
CA LEU A 350 -20.67 5.18 -12.02
C LEU A 350 -19.37 5.97 -12.21
N ARG A 351 -19.42 7.24 -12.63
CA ARG A 351 -18.22 8.07 -12.79
C ARG A 351 -17.43 8.22 -11.49
N PHE A 352 -18.14 8.37 -10.36
CA PHE A 352 -17.50 8.37 -9.05
C PHE A 352 -16.89 7.00 -8.74
N LEU A 353 -17.66 5.92 -8.87
CA LEU A 353 -17.18 4.56 -8.58
C LEU A 353 -15.97 4.20 -9.41
N TYR A 354 -15.92 4.60 -10.69
CA TYR A 354 -14.82 4.38 -11.64
C TYR A 354 -13.69 5.44 -11.52
N GLU A 355 -13.75 6.35 -10.54
CA GLU A 355 -12.73 7.40 -10.31
C GLU A 355 -12.43 8.25 -11.57
N VAL A 356 -13.44 8.45 -12.43
CA VAL A 356 -13.29 9.19 -13.70
C VAL A 356 -13.13 10.70 -13.46
N ASP A 357 -13.76 11.22 -12.42
CA ASP A 357 -13.67 12.65 -12.09
C ASP A 357 -12.50 12.96 -11.15
N SER A 358 -12.36 12.13 -10.11
CA SER A 358 -11.28 12.25 -9.12
C SER A 358 -11.07 10.92 -8.40
N PRO A 359 -9.86 10.65 -7.86
CA PRO A 359 -9.64 9.55 -6.94
C PRO A 359 -10.57 9.62 -5.72
N ILE A 360 -10.98 8.48 -5.20
CA ILE A 360 -11.77 8.35 -3.97
C ILE A 360 -10.81 8.32 -2.78
N ASP A 361 -10.99 9.23 -1.81
CA ASP A 361 -10.19 9.22 -0.58
C ASP A 361 -10.86 8.34 0.48
N GLY A 362 -10.07 7.53 1.19
CA GLY A 362 -10.50 6.75 2.36
C GLY A 362 -9.89 7.28 3.66
N PHE A 363 -10.43 6.84 4.81
CA PHE A 363 -9.85 7.16 6.12
C PHE A 363 -8.65 6.27 6.47
N GLY A 364 -8.54 5.10 5.82
CA GLY A 364 -7.47 4.15 6.05
C GLY A 364 -6.14 4.55 5.39
N ASN A 365 -5.13 3.73 5.65
CA ASN A 365 -3.78 3.85 5.11
C ASN A 365 -3.69 3.48 3.62
N LYS A 366 -4.71 2.79 3.09
CA LYS A 366 -4.86 2.42 1.66
C LYS A 366 -6.30 2.67 1.20
N LYS A 367 -6.54 2.54 -0.12
CA LYS A 367 -7.87 2.69 -0.73
C LYS A 367 -8.90 1.82 -0.01
N ASP A 368 -10.11 2.37 0.15
CA ASP A 368 -11.23 1.63 0.74
C ASP A 368 -11.55 0.39 -0.12
N PRO A 369 -11.57 -0.83 0.47
CA PRO A 369 -11.72 -2.08 -0.26
C PRO A 369 -13.06 -2.17 -0.99
N ARG A 370 -14.10 -1.48 -0.50
CA ARG A 370 -15.43 -1.49 -1.11
C ARG A 370 -15.41 -0.95 -2.54
N ILE A 371 -14.47 -0.06 -2.88
CA ILE A 371 -14.32 0.44 -4.26
C ILE A 371 -14.11 -0.74 -5.22
N LYS A 372 -13.17 -1.63 -4.88
CA LYS A 372 -12.88 -2.82 -5.69
C LYS A 372 -14.05 -3.80 -5.65
N GLU A 373 -14.58 -4.10 -4.46
CA GLU A 373 -15.69 -5.05 -4.30
C GLU A 373 -16.96 -4.66 -5.08
N LEU A 374 -17.25 -3.36 -5.16
CA LEU A 374 -18.38 -2.85 -5.93
C LEU A 374 -18.10 -2.88 -7.43
N ARG A 375 -16.89 -2.52 -7.87
CA ARG A 375 -16.47 -2.63 -9.28
C ARG A 375 -16.44 -4.07 -9.79
N ASP A 376 -16.01 -5.04 -8.96
CA ASP A 376 -15.96 -6.46 -9.33
C ASP A 376 -17.35 -7.04 -9.67
N LYS A 377 -18.44 -6.39 -9.25
CA LYS A 377 -19.83 -6.75 -9.56
C LYS A 377 -20.37 -6.06 -10.82
N ARG A 378 -19.55 -5.26 -11.51
CA ARG A 378 -19.92 -4.50 -12.70
C ARG A 378 -19.28 -5.08 -13.96
N ASN A 379 -19.80 -4.69 -15.12
CA ASN A 379 -19.20 -5.01 -16.41
C ASN A 379 -18.52 -3.76 -16.99
N PRO A 380 -17.18 -3.67 -16.98
CA PRO A 380 -16.46 -2.52 -17.51
C PRO A 380 -16.77 -2.22 -18.98
N LYS A 381 -17.14 -3.22 -19.79
CA LYS A 381 -17.48 -3.02 -21.21
C LYS A 381 -18.83 -2.32 -21.41
N GLU A 382 -19.75 -2.50 -20.48
CA GLU A 382 -21.05 -1.81 -20.49
C GLU A 382 -20.93 -0.42 -19.85
N ASP A 383 -20.10 -0.29 -18.82
CA ASP A 383 -19.97 0.97 -18.07
C ASP A 383 -19.04 1.98 -18.76
N ALA A 384 -18.00 1.55 -19.49
CA ALA A 384 -17.06 2.45 -20.16
C ALA A 384 -17.73 3.46 -21.11
N PRO A 385 -18.63 3.06 -22.04
CA PRO A 385 -19.38 4.01 -22.88
C PRO A 385 -20.11 5.09 -22.07
N VAL A 386 -20.71 4.69 -20.95
CA VAL A 386 -21.50 5.58 -20.09
C VAL A 386 -20.61 6.53 -19.31
N VAL A 387 -19.56 6.02 -18.63
CA VAL A 387 -18.72 6.85 -17.77
C VAL A 387 -17.75 7.73 -18.55
N LEU A 388 -17.32 7.30 -19.74
CA LEU A 388 -16.46 8.07 -20.63
C LEU A 388 -17.25 8.94 -21.61
N ASN A 389 -18.58 8.89 -21.58
CA ASN A 389 -19.44 9.64 -22.50
C ASN A 389 -19.05 9.45 -23.98
N CYS A 390 -18.80 8.18 -24.34
CA CYS A 390 -18.42 7.75 -25.69
C CYS A 390 -19.45 6.73 -26.19
N SER A 391 -19.71 6.68 -27.49
CA SER A 391 -20.41 5.53 -28.06
C SER A 391 -19.49 4.31 -28.08
N SER A 392 -20.04 3.10 -28.09
CA SER A 392 -19.23 1.87 -28.01
C SER A 392 -18.22 1.72 -29.14
N ASP A 393 -18.51 2.25 -30.33
CA ASP A 393 -17.64 2.30 -31.51
C ASP A 393 -16.52 3.34 -31.40
N GLN A 394 -16.65 4.32 -30.50
CA GLN A 394 -15.58 5.28 -30.19
C GLN A 394 -14.57 4.74 -29.17
N ILE A 395 -14.80 3.54 -28.61
CA ILE A 395 -13.93 2.92 -27.61
C ILE A 395 -13.16 1.75 -28.23
N ALA A 396 -11.83 1.88 -28.25
CA ALA A 396 -10.93 0.81 -28.65
C ALA A 396 -10.40 0.04 -27.42
N TRP A 397 -10.64 -1.27 -27.39
CA TRP A 397 -10.15 -2.18 -26.34
C TRP A 397 -8.82 -2.86 -26.69
N ASN A 398 -8.26 -2.54 -27.85
CA ASN A 398 -6.95 -2.97 -28.33
C ASN A 398 -6.55 -2.12 -29.55
N GLU A 399 -5.30 -2.26 -30.00
CA GLU A 399 -4.76 -1.46 -31.10
C GLU A 399 -5.52 -1.63 -32.43
N THR A 400 -6.05 -2.83 -32.72
CA THR A 400 -6.73 -3.09 -34.00
C THR A 400 -8.13 -2.48 -34.09
N GLN A 401 -8.70 -2.06 -32.95
CA GLN A 401 -9.98 -1.36 -32.87
C GLN A 401 -9.86 0.16 -32.96
N LEU A 402 -8.64 0.71 -32.96
CA LEU A 402 -8.45 2.14 -33.11
C LEU A 402 -8.83 2.60 -34.51
N THR A 403 -9.62 3.67 -34.55
CA THR A 403 -10.01 4.37 -35.77
C THR A 403 -9.75 5.85 -35.60
N LYS A 404 -9.94 6.64 -36.67
CA LYS A 404 -9.85 8.10 -36.59
C LYS A 404 -10.94 8.73 -35.74
N ASP A 405 -12.05 8.03 -35.54
CA ASP A 405 -13.19 8.50 -34.74
C ASP A 405 -13.13 8.03 -33.29
N SER A 406 -12.11 7.22 -32.93
CA SER A 406 -11.92 6.73 -31.57
C SER A 406 -11.64 7.89 -30.60
N LYS A 407 -12.36 7.91 -29.49
CA LYS A 407 -12.20 8.85 -28.37
C LYS A 407 -11.62 8.20 -27.12
N ALA A 408 -11.61 6.87 -27.03
CA ALA A 408 -11.06 6.17 -25.88
C ALA A 408 -10.22 4.97 -26.30
N TYR A 409 -9.09 4.80 -25.63
CA TYR A 409 -8.21 3.63 -25.76
C TYR A 409 -7.99 2.99 -24.40
N LEU A 410 -8.45 1.75 -24.22
CA LEU A 410 -8.53 1.04 -22.94
C LEU A 410 -7.68 -0.24 -22.98
N SER A 411 -6.39 -0.10 -23.25
CA SER A 411 -5.43 -1.20 -23.46
C SER A 411 -3.98 -0.71 -23.23
N PRO A 412 -3.00 -1.60 -23.01
CA PRO A 412 -1.59 -1.21 -22.88
C PRO A 412 -1.09 -0.35 -24.04
N LEU A 413 -0.22 0.62 -23.74
CA LEU A 413 0.31 1.57 -24.73
C LEU A 413 1.23 0.88 -25.76
N PHE A 414 1.17 1.34 -27.01
CA PHE A 414 1.98 0.84 -28.13
C PHE A 414 2.84 1.96 -28.76
N PRO A 415 3.90 1.61 -29.51
CA PRO A 415 4.81 2.60 -30.09
C PRO A 415 4.13 3.66 -30.97
N GLY A 416 4.43 4.92 -30.66
CA GLY A 416 3.92 6.12 -31.34
C GLY A 416 2.46 6.45 -31.06
N ILE A 417 1.82 5.87 -30.04
CA ILE A 417 0.40 6.14 -29.73
C ILE A 417 0.10 7.65 -29.57
N PHE A 418 0.99 8.40 -28.90
CA PHE A 418 0.78 9.82 -28.65
C PHE A 418 0.99 10.69 -29.90
N GLU A 419 1.80 10.24 -30.85
CA GLU A 419 2.00 10.89 -32.15
C GLU A 419 0.88 10.55 -33.14
N LYS A 420 0.44 9.29 -33.18
CA LYS A 420 -0.56 8.78 -34.13
C LYS A 420 -1.99 9.17 -33.76
N TYR A 421 -2.29 9.26 -32.46
CA TYR A 421 -3.62 9.52 -31.92
C TYR A 421 -3.59 10.64 -30.86
N PRO A 422 -3.16 11.86 -31.24
CA PRO A 422 -3.03 12.98 -30.29
C PRO A 422 -4.38 13.40 -29.70
N ASP A 423 -5.47 13.19 -30.43
CA ASP A 423 -6.80 13.66 -30.01
C ASP A 423 -7.35 12.86 -28.83
N LEU A 424 -6.85 11.64 -28.56
CA LEU A 424 -7.27 10.83 -27.39
C LEU A 424 -8.78 10.88 -27.24
N GLU A 425 -9.48 10.90 -26.13
CA GLU A 425 -9.60 11.86 -25.04
C GLU A 425 -9.32 11.12 -23.71
N HIS A 426 -9.64 9.83 -23.72
CA HIS A 426 -9.52 8.89 -22.61
C HIS A 426 -8.49 7.81 -22.93
N LEU A 427 -7.42 7.71 -22.14
CA LEU A 427 -6.44 6.63 -22.27
C LEU A 427 -6.31 5.90 -20.94
N TYR A 428 -6.39 4.59 -20.99
CA TYR A 428 -6.20 3.71 -19.85
C TYR A 428 -5.36 2.51 -20.27
N THR A 429 -4.32 2.19 -19.51
CA THR A 429 -3.54 0.96 -19.71
C THR A 429 -4.30 -0.28 -19.24
N SER A 430 -5.25 -0.12 -18.29
CA SER A 430 -6.09 -1.20 -17.75
C SER A 430 -7.38 -0.67 -17.11
N PHE A 431 -8.37 -0.27 -17.90
CA PHE A 431 -9.59 0.39 -17.38
C PHE A 431 -10.33 -0.41 -16.28
N PRO A 432 -10.72 0.23 -15.16
CA PRO A 432 -10.58 1.66 -14.82
C PRO A 432 -9.23 2.13 -14.28
N GLU A 433 -8.31 1.21 -14.00
CA GLU A 433 -6.98 1.54 -13.50
C GLU A 433 -6.07 2.02 -14.64
N GLY A 434 -4.91 2.56 -14.27
CA GLY A 434 -3.90 2.97 -15.25
C GLY A 434 -4.40 4.08 -16.18
N ARG A 435 -5.21 5.00 -15.65
CA ARG A 435 -5.62 6.20 -16.40
C ARG A 435 -4.39 7.04 -16.72
N ILE A 436 -4.24 7.40 -17.98
CA ILE A 436 -3.20 8.31 -18.44
C ILE A 436 -3.73 9.73 -18.41
N GLU A 437 -3.11 10.58 -17.61
CA GLU A 437 -3.48 11.99 -17.50
C GLU A 437 -2.70 12.80 -18.53
N ARG A 438 -3.44 13.60 -19.31
CA ARG A 438 -2.86 14.50 -20.32
C ARG A 438 -3.26 15.93 -19.99
N ARG A 439 -2.31 16.86 -20.12
CA ARG A 439 -2.54 18.28 -19.82
C ARG A 439 -1.88 19.14 -20.89
N THR A 440 -2.49 20.27 -21.21
CA THR A 440 -1.84 21.33 -21.97
C THR A 440 -1.30 22.35 -20.99
N LEU A 441 -0.03 22.72 -21.16
CA LEU A 441 0.69 23.63 -20.28
C LEU A 441 1.30 24.77 -21.11
N GLU A 442 1.04 26.02 -20.73
CA GLU A 442 1.75 27.18 -21.29
C GLU A 442 3.06 27.36 -20.51
N ILE A 443 4.21 27.17 -21.17
CA ILE A 443 5.54 27.32 -20.56
C ILE A 443 6.32 28.46 -21.21
N GLY A 444 7.37 28.92 -20.54
CA GLY A 444 8.26 29.98 -21.01
C GLY A 444 7.80 31.40 -20.62
N GLY A 445 8.61 32.40 -20.97
CA GLY A 445 8.34 33.80 -20.65
C GLY A 445 8.47 34.17 -19.17
N LYS A 446 9.06 33.30 -18.34
CA LYS A 446 9.40 33.55 -16.94
C LYS A 446 10.85 33.18 -16.66
N THR A 447 11.53 34.00 -15.88
CA THR A 447 12.87 33.73 -15.33
C THR A 447 12.78 32.84 -14.08
N PRO A 448 13.87 32.17 -13.67
CA PRO A 448 13.92 31.44 -12.41
C PRO A 448 13.47 32.24 -11.19
N GLN A 449 13.82 33.54 -11.13
CA GLN A 449 13.45 34.43 -10.03
C GLN A 449 11.95 34.75 -10.03
N GLU A 450 11.35 34.89 -11.20
CA GLU A 450 9.89 35.08 -11.32
C GLU A 450 9.13 33.83 -10.90
N TYR A 451 9.60 32.63 -11.28
CA TYR A 451 9.03 31.37 -10.80
C TYR A 451 9.07 31.26 -9.27
N GLU A 452 10.22 31.56 -8.65
CA GLU A 452 10.35 31.52 -7.19
C GLU A 452 9.36 32.49 -6.52
N ALA A 453 9.26 33.71 -7.05
CA ALA A 453 8.37 34.75 -6.53
C ALA A 453 6.89 34.35 -6.65
N GLU A 454 6.48 33.84 -7.81
CA GLU A 454 5.09 33.42 -8.06
C GLU A 454 4.69 32.21 -7.22
N LEU A 455 5.55 31.19 -7.12
CA LEU A 455 5.31 30.00 -6.31
C LEU A 455 5.18 30.37 -4.82
N THR A 456 6.08 31.21 -4.31
CA THR A 456 6.03 31.69 -2.93
C THR A 456 4.76 32.52 -2.67
N LYS A 457 4.40 33.41 -3.60
CA LYS A 457 3.17 34.21 -3.53
C LYS A 457 1.91 33.34 -3.54
N ALA A 458 1.93 32.23 -4.27
CA ALA A 458 0.86 31.23 -4.29
C ALA A 458 0.83 30.33 -3.04
N GLY A 459 1.76 30.52 -2.10
CA GLY A 459 1.83 29.76 -0.85
C GLY A 459 2.50 28.39 -0.98
N PHE A 460 3.13 28.08 -2.12
CA PHE A 460 3.88 26.85 -2.31
C PHE A 460 5.24 26.91 -1.63
N LYS A 461 5.67 25.78 -1.08
CA LYS A 461 6.97 25.65 -0.43
C LYS A 461 8.05 25.31 -1.46
N ILE A 462 9.20 25.97 -1.33
CA ILE A 462 10.44 25.66 -2.05
C ILE A 462 11.57 25.72 -1.04
N ALA A 463 12.33 24.64 -0.88
CA ALA A 463 13.50 24.65 0.00
C ALA A 463 14.71 25.28 -0.71
N GLU A 464 15.72 25.66 0.06
CA GLU A 464 16.88 26.39 -0.46
C GLU A 464 17.68 25.59 -1.51
N ASP A 465 17.74 24.26 -1.37
CA ASP A 465 18.38 23.40 -2.39
C ASP A 465 17.61 23.45 -3.71
N GLU A 466 16.27 23.40 -3.68
CA GLU A 466 15.42 23.49 -4.87
C GLU A 466 15.49 24.87 -5.54
N LYS A 467 15.62 25.96 -4.77
CA LYS A 467 15.87 27.30 -5.34
C LYS A 467 17.18 27.35 -6.12
N GLN A 468 18.23 26.68 -5.63
CA GLN A 468 19.49 26.60 -6.35
C GLN A 468 19.39 25.77 -7.64
N ILE A 469 18.56 24.73 -7.64
CA ILE A 469 18.27 23.95 -8.85
C ILE A 469 17.47 24.82 -9.83
N LEU A 470 16.45 25.52 -9.35
CA LEU A 470 15.65 26.46 -10.13
C LEU A 470 16.53 27.56 -10.75
N ALA A 471 17.48 28.13 -10.01
CA ALA A 471 18.40 29.13 -10.56
C ALA A 471 19.28 28.64 -11.73
N LYS A 472 19.44 27.31 -11.89
CA LYS A 472 20.23 26.70 -12.98
C LYS A 472 19.43 26.44 -14.25
N ILE A 473 18.11 26.49 -14.20
CA ILE A 473 17.29 26.21 -15.39
C ILE A 473 17.41 27.36 -16.40
N LYS A 474 17.16 27.04 -17.67
CA LYS A 474 17.17 28.01 -18.77
C LYS A 474 15.81 27.97 -19.47
N PRO A 475 14.79 28.64 -18.91
CA PRO A 475 13.46 28.62 -19.49
C PRO A 475 13.45 29.27 -20.87
N SER A 476 12.51 28.83 -21.69
CA SER A 476 12.22 29.47 -22.98
C SER A 476 11.83 30.94 -22.79
N LYS A 477 12.36 31.83 -23.64
CA LYS A 477 12.05 33.28 -23.58
C LYS A 477 10.62 33.58 -23.98
N GLU A 478 10.10 32.86 -24.97
CA GLU A 478 8.76 33.03 -25.50
C GLU A 478 7.81 32.02 -24.87
N ARG A 479 6.59 32.48 -24.60
CA ARG A 479 5.51 31.63 -24.13
C ARG A 479 5.02 30.75 -25.27
N HIS A 480 4.84 29.47 -24.97
CA HIS A 480 4.30 28.52 -25.92
C HIS A 480 3.61 27.37 -25.21
N GLU A 481 2.69 26.72 -25.90
CA GLU A 481 2.02 25.54 -25.38
C GLU A 481 2.88 24.27 -25.59
N THR A 482 2.82 23.41 -24.57
CA THR A 482 3.32 22.04 -24.62
C THR A 482 2.29 21.07 -24.06
N GLY A 483 2.18 19.89 -24.67
CA GLY A 483 1.38 18.80 -24.13
C GLY A 483 2.21 18.00 -23.14
N THR A 484 1.64 17.62 -22.01
CA THR A 484 2.27 16.76 -21.01
C THR A 484 1.44 15.50 -20.80
N VAL A 485 2.13 14.40 -20.51
CA VAL A 485 1.53 13.10 -20.21
C VAL A 485 2.12 12.57 -18.92
N ARG A 486 1.25 12.26 -17.95
CA ARG A 486 1.61 11.62 -16.69
C ARG A 486 1.39 10.11 -16.81
N LEU A 487 2.45 9.34 -16.56
CA LEU A 487 2.48 7.88 -16.64
C LEU A 487 3.20 7.30 -15.43
N THR A 488 2.78 6.15 -14.93
CA THR A 488 3.60 5.37 -14.02
C THR A 488 4.68 4.59 -14.77
N VAL A 489 5.74 4.17 -14.08
CA VAL A 489 6.74 3.22 -14.63
C VAL A 489 6.05 1.93 -15.11
N ARG A 490 4.98 1.50 -14.43
CA ARG A 490 4.13 0.38 -14.84
C ARG A 490 3.38 0.64 -16.14
N ASP A 491 2.87 1.85 -16.36
CA ASP A 491 2.17 2.20 -17.61
C ASP A 491 3.07 2.12 -18.84
N LEU A 492 4.39 2.26 -18.65
CA LEU A 492 5.40 2.07 -19.70
C LEU A 492 5.67 0.59 -20.01
N GLY A 493 5.14 -0.35 -19.20
CA GLY A 493 5.29 -1.80 -19.35
C GLY A 493 6.24 -2.45 -18.36
N PHE A 494 6.80 -1.72 -17.40
CA PHE A 494 7.73 -2.27 -16.41
C PHE A 494 6.98 -2.83 -15.19
N THR A 495 7.04 -4.14 -14.98
CA THR A 495 6.40 -4.80 -13.83
C THR A 495 7.24 -4.79 -12.55
N SER A 496 8.54 -4.48 -12.68
CA SER A 496 9.52 -4.29 -11.61
C SER A 496 10.20 -2.93 -11.73
N ALA A 497 11.03 -2.57 -10.74
CA ALA A 497 11.75 -1.31 -10.77
C ALA A 497 12.67 -1.21 -11.99
N ALA A 498 12.75 -0.02 -12.61
CA ALA A 498 13.46 0.21 -13.86
C ALA A 498 14.40 1.42 -13.78
N LEU A 499 15.52 1.37 -14.51
CA LEU A 499 16.47 2.48 -14.57
C LEU A 499 15.88 3.65 -15.38
N TYR A 500 16.26 4.87 -15.02
CA TYR A 500 15.73 6.09 -15.63
C TYR A 500 15.95 6.14 -17.16
N ASP A 501 17.11 5.69 -17.64
CA ASP A 501 17.40 5.67 -19.09
C ASP A 501 16.48 4.70 -19.85
N ALA A 502 16.16 3.54 -19.26
CA ALA A 502 15.23 2.58 -19.84
C ALA A 502 13.80 3.13 -19.86
N ILE A 503 13.41 3.84 -18.79
CA ILE A 503 12.14 4.56 -18.70
C ILE A 503 12.04 5.62 -19.81
N CYS A 504 13.08 6.44 -19.98
CA CYS A 504 13.12 7.49 -21.00
C CYS A 504 13.13 6.92 -22.43
N ALA A 505 13.87 5.83 -22.67
CA ALA A 505 13.89 5.14 -23.96
C ALA A 505 12.50 4.61 -24.30
N ARG A 506 11.81 3.99 -23.34
CA ARG A 506 10.45 3.49 -23.53
C ARG A 506 9.45 4.61 -23.76
N ALA A 507 9.54 5.72 -23.03
CA ALA A 507 8.70 6.90 -23.26
C ALA A 507 8.88 7.45 -24.69
N LYS A 508 10.12 7.49 -25.19
CA LYS A 508 10.44 7.92 -26.56
C LYS A 508 9.78 7.04 -27.62
N GLU A 509 9.76 5.72 -27.42
CA GLU A 509 9.05 4.80 -28.33
C GLU A 509 7.55 5.09 -28.43
N LEU A 510 6.93 5.60 -27.36
CA LEU A 510 5.51 5.94 -27.33
C LEU A 510 5.18 7.27 -28.02
N GLY A 511 6.19 8.07 -28.40
CA GLY A 511 6.02 9.41 -28.95
C GLY A 511 6.12 10.53 -27.90
N LEU A 512 6.82 10.28 -26.79
CA LEU A 512 7.06 11.25 -25.73
C LEU A 512 8.53 11.72 -25.73
N GLU A 513 8.79 12.82 -25.05
CA GLU A 513 10.13 13.35 -24.84
C GLU A 513 10.32 13.90 -23.43
N LEU A 514 11.59 14.13 -23.06
CA LEU A 514 11.92 14.76 -21.80
C LEU A 514 11.35 16.18 -21.75
N CYS A 515 10.75 16.51 -20.62
CA CYS A 515 10.28 17.85 -20.33
C CYS A 515 11.45 18.84 -20.25
N PRO A 516 11.29 20.06 -20.82
CA PRO A 516 12.08 21.20 -20.40
C PRO A 516 11.97 21.41 -18.89
N PRO A 517 13.05 21.80 -18.18
CA PRO A 517 13.01 21.95 -16.73
C PRO A 517 11.96 22.94 -16.21
N GLU A 518 11.55 23.93 -17.01
CA GLU A 518 10.49 24.88 -16.67
C GLU A 518 9.09 24.26 -16.53
N VAL A 519 8.87 23.03 -17.01
CA VAL A 519 7.61 22.30 -16.81
C VAL A 519 7.35 22.09 -15.31
N GLY A 520 8.36 21.79 -14.50
CA GLY A 520 8.20 21.56 -13.06
C GLY A 520 7.58 22.74 -12.30
N PRO A 521 8.21 23.93 -12.30
CA PRO A 521 7.65 25.09 -11.61
C PRO A 521 6.31 25.54 -12.20
N GLU A 522 6.11 25.48 -13.52
CA GLU A 522 4.83 25.86 -14.13
C GLU A 522 3.71 24.88 -13.75
N LEU A 523 3.98 23.57 -13.80
CA LEU A 523 3.01 22.55 -13.44
C LEU A 523 2.58 22.69 -11.97
N ARG A 524 3.51 23.05 -11.08
CA ARG A 524 3.17 23.35 -9.68
C ARG A 524 2.24 24.55 -9.55
N LEU A 525 2.43 25.61 -10.33
CA LEU A 525 1.55 26.80 -10.32
C LEU A 525 0.13 26.48 -10.81
N VAL A 526 0.01 25.58 -11.80
CA VAL A 526 -1.28 25.15 -12.35
C VAL A 526 -2.02 24.20 -11.40
N ILE A 527 -1.33 23.23 -10.82
CA ILE A 527 -1.92 22.27 -9.88
C ILE A 527 -2.02 22.91 -8.49
N LYS A 528 -3.18 23.49 -8.18
CA LYS A 528 -3.44 24.14 -6.89
C LYS A 528 -3.81 23.17 -5.77
N GLU A 529 -4.58 22.15 -6.11
CA GLU A 529 -5.05 21.12 -5.19
C GLU A 529 -4.47 19.77 -5.59
N GLN A 530 -3.83 19.09 -4.65
CA GLN A 530 -3.21 17.79 -4.86
C GLN A 530 -3.40 16.94 -3.62
N ALA A 531 -3.71 15.65 -3.80
CA ALA A 531 -3.88 14.73 -2.68
C ALA A 531 -2.58 14.60 -1.87
N MET A 532 -2.69 14.32 -0.57
CA MET A 532 -1.55 14.36 0.35
C MET A 532 -0.40 13.44 -0.07
N ASN A 533 -0.67 12.28 -0.68
CA ASN A 533 0.36 11.33 -1.12
C ASN A 533 0.53 11.30 -2.65
N ASP A 534 0.03 12.32 -3.36
CA ASP A 534 0.16 12.41 -4.80
C ASP A 534 1.41 13.22 -5.16
N TRP A 535 2.45 12.51 -5.62
CA TRP A 535 3.68 13.07 -6.16
C TRP A 535 3.78 12.74 -7.64
N GLU A 536 4.28 13.68 -8.42
CA GLU A 536 4.71 13.42 -9.78
C GLU A 536 6.12 13.96 -10.02
N VAL A 537 6.93 13.15 -10.67
CA VAL A 537 8.31 13.45 -11.07
C VAL A 537 8.28 14.07 -12.45
N ILE A 538 9.05 15.12 -12.68
CA ILE A 538 9.21 15.69 -14.02
C ILE A 538 10.31 14.92 -14.72
N ALA A 539 9.98 14.18 -15.78
CA ALA A 539 10.97 13.49 -16.57
C ALA A 539 11.73 14.50 -17.43
N MET A 540 12.85 14.99 -16.91
CA MET A 540 13.72 16.00 -17.53
C MET A 540 15.17 15.53 -17.56
N GLU A 541 16.03 16.25 -18.28
CA GLU A 541 17.47 16.06 -18.15
C GLU A 541 17.92 16.37 -16.70
N PRO A 542 18.63 15.44 -16.02
CA PRO A 542 19.06 15.68 -14.65
C PRO A 542 20.01 16.87 -14.51
N ILE A 543 19.79 17.68 -13.48
CA ILE A 543 20.63 18.83 -13.13
C ILE A 543 21.53 18.44 -11.97
N THR A 544 22.77 18.95 -11.93
CA THR A 544 23.64 18.77 -10.77
C THR A 544 23.15 19.60 -9.58
N GLY A 545 22.75 18.93 -8.50
CA GLY A 545 22.33 19.53 -7.23
C GLY A 545 23.50 20.11 -6.41
N SER A 546 23.18 20.71 -5.25
CA SER A 546 24.17 21.33 -4.34
C SER A 546 25.22 20.34 -3.81
N GLY A 547 24.84 19.08 -3.59
CA GLY A 547 25.73 18.00 -3.17
C GLY A 547 26.44 17.24 -4.31
N GLY A 548 26.39 17.74 -5.55
CA GLY A 548 27.00 17.08 -6.72
C GLY A 548 26.21 15.91 -7.31
N GLY A 549 25.15 15.45 -6.63
CA GLY A 549 24.23 14.43 -7.16
C GLY A 549 23.37 14.96 -8.31
N LEU A 550 22.95 14.07 -9.20
CA LEU A 550 21.99 14.37 -10.26
C LEU A 550 20.56 14.36 -9.71
N VAL A 551 19.80 15.41 -10.02
CA VAL A 551 18.44 15.61 -9.52
C VAL A 551 17.48 16.09 -10.60
N ILE A 552 16.20 15.78 -10.43
CA ILE A 552 15.09 16.23 -11.27
C ILE A 552 13.98 16.80 -10.38
N PHE A 553 13.11 17.64 -10.94
CA PHE A 553 12.02 18.25 -10.18
C PHE A 553 10.91 17.26 -9.81
N THR A 554 10.25 17.54 -8.69
CA THR A 554 9.02 16.87 -8.27
C THR A 554 7.95 17.88 -7.87
N VAL A 555 6.70 17.49 -8.07
CA VAL A 555 5.51 18.30 -7.75
C VAL A 555 4.63 17.46 -6.82
N GLY A 556 4.44 17.91 -5.58
CA GLY A 556 3.67 17.18 -4.55
C GLY A 556 3.42 18.03 -3.30
N MET A 557 2.46 17.68 -2.44
CA MET A 557 2.26 18.25 -1.09
C MET A 557 2.40 19.79 -0.97
N GLY A 558 1.86 20.55 -1.92
CA GLY A 558 1.98 22.02 -1.93
C GLY A 558 3.42 22.53 -2.03
N ARG A 559 4.31 21.78 -2.68
CA ARG A 559 5.71 22.14 -2.91
C ARG A 559 6.19 21.84 -4.33
N LEU A 560 7.19 22.60 -4.74
CA LEU A 560 8.14 22.22 -5.79
C LEU A 560 9.36 21.61 -5.09
N GLY A 561 9.60 20.32 -5.32
CA GLY A 561 10.68 19.55 -4.74
C GLY A 561 11.72 19.14 -5.77
N ALA A 562 12.76 18.45 -5.32
CA ALA A 562 13.65 17.69 -6.18
C ALA A 562 13.92 16.30 -5.59
N CYS A 563 14.21 15.34 -6.46
CA CYS A 563 14.61 13.98 -6.08
C CYS A 563 15.84 13.53 -6.86
N GLY A 564 16.55 12.53 -6.34
CA GLY A 564 17.74 11.98 -6.97
C GLY A 564 17.39 11.20 -8.23
N ALA A 565 18.09 11.49 -9.33
CA ALA A 565 17.96 10.81 -10.62
C ALA A 565 19.30 10.18 -11.04
N SER A 566 19.93 9.47 -10.10
CA SER A 566 21.16 8.74 -10.39
C SER A 566 20.88 7.64 -11.42
N PRO A 567 21.74 7.47 -12.44
CA PRO A 567 21.56 6.42 -13.47
C PRO A 567 21.51 5.01 -12.90
N ASP A 568 22.10 4.78 -11.73
CA ASP A 568 22.21 3.47 -11.09
C ASP A 568 21.06 3.16 -10.10
N VAL A 569 20.15 4.10 -9.88
CA VAL A 569 19.03 3.93 -8.93
C VAL A 569 17.75 3.63 -9.71
N PRO A 570 17.18 2.42 -9.56
CA PRO A 570 15.95 2.07 -10.24
C PRO A 570 14.73 2.71 -9.58
N TRP A 571 13.73 3.04 -10.39
CA TRP A 571 12.47 3.64 -9.99
C TRP A 571 11.38 2.57 -9.85
N PRO A 572 10.57 2.59 -8.78
CA PRO A 572 9.55 1.57 -8.57
C PRO A 572 8.42 1.66 -9.61
N PRO A 573 7.72 0.55 -9.90
CA PRO A 573 6.65 0.51 -10.90
C PRO A 573 5.53 1.56 -10.70
N ASP A 574 5.22 1.89 -9.45
CA ASP A 574 4.11 2.79 -9.12
C ASP A 574 4.56 4.27 -9.05
N GLU A 575 5.82 4.58 -9.36
CA GLU A 575 6.29 5.96 -9.48
C GLU A 575 5.67 6.63 -10.71
N ALA A 576 5.08 7.82 -10.53
CA ALA A 576 4.51 8.61 -11.63
C ALA A 576 5.50 9.65 -12.16
N LEU A 577 5.70 9.65 -13.48
CA LEU A 577 6.54 10.59 -14.22
C LEU A 577 5.71 11.36 -15.25
N THR A 578 6.05 12.63 -15.43
CA THR A 578 5.46 13.51 -16.44
C THR A 578 6.46 13.74 -17.57
N PHE A 579 6.05 13.41 -18.79
CA PHE A 579 6.79 13.63 -20.04
C PHE A 579 6.09 14.67 -20.90
N CYS A 580 6.81 15.28 -21.85
CA CYS A 580 6.20 16.09 -22.90
C CYS A 580 5.77 15.22 -24.08
N VAL A 581 4.68 15.59 -24.74
CA VAL A 581 4.31 15.02 -26.05
C VAL A 581 5.29 15.56 -27.08
N ARG A 582 5.91 14.65 -27.83
CA ARG A 582 6.86 15.04 -28.87
C ARG A 582 6.14 15.83 -29.96
N LYS A 583 6.63 17.02 -30.28
CA LYS A 583 6.10 17.79 -31.41
C LYS A 583 6.49 17.07 -32.72
N PRO A 584 5.54 16.90 -33.67
CA PRO A 584 5.77 16.20 -34.93
C PRO A 584 6.83 16.87 -35.81
#